data_AF-A0A7J2XCK5-F1
#
_entry.id   AF-A0A7J2XCK5-F1
#
_cell.length_a   1.000
_cell.length_b   1.000
_cell.length_c   1.000
_cell.angle_alpha   90.00
_cell.angle_beta   90.00
_cell.angle_gamma   90.00
#
_symmetry.space_group_name_H-M   'P 1'
#
loop_
_entity.id
_entity.type
_entity.pdbx_description
1 polymer ?
#
loop_
_entity_poly.entity_id
_entity_poly.type
_entity_poly.pdbx_seq_one_letter_code
_entity_poly.pdbx_strand_id
1 'polypeptide(L)'
;KLRELKLDKEGILVLAIYRKAGKEEMYIGAPRGDTVIKSGDKLICYGPESAIRSLSMRIRGKAGDMEHEEAMEEERIRREREEMEVERMERLSLSPP
;
A
#
# COMPACT_ATOMS: atom_id res chain seq x y z
N LYS A 1 -5.56 3.05 13.19
CA LYS A 1 -4.07 2.99 13.14
C LYS A 1 -3.64 2.46 11.78
N LEU A 2 -2.44 2.76 11.28
CA LEU A 2 -2.00 2.29 9.95
C LEU A 2 -2.15 0.79 9.75
N ARG A 3 -1.75 -0.03 10.72
CA ARG A 3 -1.85 -1.51 10.61
C ARG A 3 -3.29 -2.03 10.47
N GLU A 4 -4.28 -1.28 10.92
CA GLU A 4 -5.69 -1.68 10.83
C GLU A 4 -6.24 -1.47 9.41
N LEU A 5 -5.59 -0.61 8.62
CA LEU A 5 -5.99 -0.30 7.24
C LEU A 5 -5.53 -1.37 6.24
N LYS A 6 -4.55 -2.20 6.60
CA LYS A 6 -4.01 -3.30 5.78
C LYS A 6 -3.59 -2.86 4.36
N LEU A 7 -3.09 -1.63 4.22
CA LEU A 7 -2.67 -1.09 2.92
C LEU A 7 -1.53 -1.92 2.28
N ASP A 8 -0.70 -2.55 3.11
CA ASP A 8 0.32 -3.50 2.67
C ASP A 8 -0.27 -4.71 1.95
N LYS A 9 -1.49 -5.12 2.30
CA LYS A 9 -2.22 -6.19 1.60
C LYS A 9 -2.85 -5.72 0.30
N GLU A 10 -2.98 -4.42 0.09
CA GLU A 10 -3.37 -3.80 -1.19
C GLU A 10 -2.12 -3.42 -2.03
N GLY A 11 -0.91 -3.79 -1.58
CA GLY A 11 0.34 -3.47 -2.29
C GLY A 11 0.84 -2.04 -2.07
N ILE A 12 0.33 -1.34 -1.07
CA ILE A 12 0.60 0.08 -0.81
C ILE A 12 1.43 0.23 0.46
N LEU A 13 2.59 0.87 0.32
CA LEU A 13 3.48 1.28 1.40
C LEU A 13 3.33 2.77 1.69
N VAL A 14 3.08 3.13 2.94
CA VAL A 14 3.10 4.53 3.39
C VAL A 14 4.54 4.90 3.78
N LEU A 15 5.16 5.77 2.98
CA LEU A 15 6.54 6.23 3.20
C LEU A 15 6.62 7.38 4.20
N ALA A 16 5.64 8.29 4.15
CA ALA A 16 5.61 9.45 5.02
C ALA A 16 4.20 10.04 5.18
N ILE A 17 4.04 10.88 6.20
CA ILE A 17 2.82 11.65 6.45
C ILE A 17 3.22 13.12 6.68
N TYR A 18 2.62 14.02 5.92
CA TYR A 18 2.61 15.45 6.22
C TYR A 18 1.33 15.79 6.97
N ARG A 19 1.46 16.45 8.12
CA ARG A 19 0.36 16.83 9.00
C ARG A 19 0.41 18.31 9.32
N LYS A 20 -0.70 19.02 9.08
CA LYS A 20 -0.84 20.41 9.51
C LYS A 20 -1.13 20.49 11.01
N ALA A 21 -0.42 21.38 11.69
CA ALA A 21 -0.65 21.75 13.09
C ALA A 21 -0.72 23.29 13.19
N GLY A 22 -1.92 23.85 12.98
CA GLY A 22 -2.09 25.29 12.88
C GLY A 22 -1.41 25.86 11.63
N LYS A 23 -0.44 26.75 11.82
CA LYS A 23 0.37 27.32 10.73
C LYS A 23 1.61 26.48 10.37
N GLU A 24 1.93 25.48 11.17
CA GLU A 24 3.09 24.61 10.98
C GLU A 24 2.73 23.31 10.26
N GLU A 25 3.73 22.68 9.67
CA GLU A 25 3.63 21.36 9.06
C GLU A 25 4.63 20.40 9.74
N MET A 26 4.12 19.26 10.20
CA MET A 26 4.88 18.17 10.77
C MET A 26 5.10 17.11 9.71
N TYR A 27 6.34 16.60 9.62
CA TYR A 27 6.70 15.47 8.77
C TYR A 27 6.96 14.23 9.63
N ILE A 28 6.26 13.14 9.33
CA ILE A 28 6.44 11.83 9.97
C ILE A 28 6.98 10.87 8.90
N GLY A 29 8.29 10.61 8.92
CA GLY A 29 8.94 9.66 8.02
C GLY A 29 8.83 8.22 8.54
N ALA A 30 8.75 7.25 7.62
CA ALA A 30 8.67 5.82 7.89
C ALA A 30 7.69 5.48 9.04
N PRO A 31 6.41 5.88 8.94
CA PRO A 31 5.46 5.73 10.02
C PRO A 31 5.23 4.25 10.33
N ARG A 32 5.21 3.92 11.63
CA ARG A 32 4.99 2.56 12.11
C ARG A 32 3.50 2.20 12.14
N GLY A 33 3.18 0.91 12.24
CA GLY A 33 1.79 0.43 12.20
C GLY A 33 0.88 0.98 13.31
N ASP A 34 1.43 1.46 14.42
CA ASP A 34 0.72 2.14 15.50
C ASP A 34 0.42 3.63 15.23
N THR A 35 1.03 4.21 14.21
CA THR A 35 0.77 5.59 13.77
C THR A 35 -0.71 5.77 13.43
N VAL A 36 -1.32 6.83 13.97
CA VAL A 36 -2.72 7.19 13.72
C VAL A 36 -2.76 8.28 12.67
N ILE A 37 -3.40 7.99 11.53
CA ILE A 37 -3.74 9.00 10.51
C ILE A 37 -4.89 9.87 11.05
N LYS A 38 -4.83 11.16 10.73
CA LYS A 38 -5.86 12.15 11.05
C LYS A 38 -6.44 12.74 9.76
N SER A 39 -7.66 13.26 9.85
CA SER A 39 -8.24 14.03 8.75
C SER A 39 -7.33 15.21 8.39
N GLY A 40 -7.13 15.43 7.09
CA GLY A 40 -6.24 16.46 6.56
C GLY A 40 -4.75 16.07 6.46
N ASP A 41 -4.37 14.88 6.94
CA ASP A 41 -3.05 14.32 6.65
C ASP A 41 -2.88 14.12 5.13
N LYS A 42 -1.68 14.40 4.63
CA LYS A 42 -1.25 14.00 3.29
C LYS A 42 -0.30 12.83 3.41
N LEU A 43 -0.65 11.72 2.78
CA LEU A 43 0.18 10.52 2.77
C LEU A 43 1.07 10.51 1.52
N ILE A 44 2.32 10.14 1.71
CA ILE A 44 3.22 9.78 0.62
C ILE A 44 3.23 8.26 0.55
N CYS A 45 2.69 7.73 -0.55
CA CYS A 45 2.53 6.29 -0.75
C CYS A 45 3.40 5.81 -1.92
N TYR A 46 3.80 4.54 -1.85
CA TYR A 46 4.45 3.80 -2.92
C TYR A 46 3.70 2.49 -3.15
N GLY A 47 3.57 2.07 -4.40
CA GLY A 47 2.81 0.88 -4.79
C GLY A 47 2.34 0.98 -6.25
N PRO A 48 1.58 -0.01 -6.73
CA PRO A 48 1.00 0.01 -8.07
C PRO A 48 0.13 1.26 -8.31
N GLU A 49 0.21 1.85 -9.50
CA GLU A 49 -0.57 3.06 -9.84
C GLU A 49 -2.07 2.83 -9.65
N SER A 50 -2.58 1.66 -10.09
CA SER A 50 -3.99 1.29 -9.96
C SER A 50 -4.45 1.26 -8.50
N ALA A 51 -3.65 0.62 -7.63
CA ALA A 51 -3.94 0.52 -6.20
C ALA A 51 -3.94 1.91 -5.53
N ILE A 52 -2.93 2.75 -5.80
CA ILE A 52 -2.86 4.11 -5.26
C ILE A 52 -4.04 4.96 -5.76
N ARG A 53 -4.38 4.87 -7.05
CA ARG A 53 -5.49 5.60 -7.64
C ARG A 53 -6.81 5.17 -7.01
N SER A 54 -7.06 3.86 -6.89
CA SER A 54 -8.26 3.31 -6.23
C SER A 54 -8.36 3.83 -4.80
N LEU A 55 -7.30 3.67 -4.00
CA LEU A 55 -7.25 4.18 -2.63
C LEU A 55 -7.55 5.68 -2.51
N SER A 56 -7.07 6.49 -3.46
CA SER A 56 -7.26 7.95 -3.44
C SER A 56 -8.70 8.40 -3.71
N MET A 57 -9.49 7.57 -4.38
CA MET A 57 -10.89 7.84 -4.72
C MET A 57 -11.88 7.08 -3.84
N ARG A 58 -11.40 6.07 -3.11
CA ARG A 58 -12.20 5.18 -2.27
C ARG A 58 -13.04 5.95 -1.26
N ILE A 59 -14.35 5.72 -1.30
CA ILE A 59 -15.31 6.38 -0.41
C ILE A 59 -15.70 5.44 0.73
N ARG A 60 -15.86 5.98 1.93
CA ARG A 60 -16.35 5.23 3.08
C ARG A 60 -17.71 4.60 2.81
N GLY A 61 -17.87 3.32 3.19
CA GLY A 61 -19.13 2.57 3.14
C GLY A 61 -18.96 1.28 2.37
N LYS A 62 -20.07 0.56 2.14
CA LYS A 62 -20.05 -0.77 1.52
C LYS A 62 -19.29 -0.83 0.19
N ALA A 63 -19.41 0.20 -0.64
CA ALA A 63 -18.68 0.26 -1.91
C ALA A 63 -17.16 0.30 -1.70
N GLY A 64 -16.67 1.17 -0.81
CA GLY A 64 -15.24 1.20 -0.47
C GLY A 64 -14.77 -0.05 0.27
N ASP A 65 -15.61 -0.69 1.07
CA ASP A 65 -15.29 -1.96 1.71
C ASP A 65 -15.07 -3.07 0.65
N MET A 66 -15.90 -3.09 -0.40
CA MET A 66 -15.70 -3.98 -1.56
C MET A 66 -14.44 -3.63 -2.35
N GLU A 67 -14.20 -2.35 -2.65
CA GLU A 67 -12.98 -1.90 -3.33
C GLU A 67 -11.71 -2.31 -2.55
N HIS A 68 -11.77 -2.31 -1.22
CA HIS A 68 -10.69 -2.80 -0.36
C HIS A 68 -10.46 -4.31 -0.51
N GLU A 69 -11.53 -5.11 -0.51
CA GLU A 69 -11.43 -6.56 -0.70
C GLU A 69 -10.89 -6.92 -2.09
N GLU A 70 -11.37 -6.24 -3.14
CA GLU A 70 -10.90 -6.41 -4.51
C GLU A 70 -9.41 -6.05 -4.63
N ALA A 71 -8.99 -4.90 -4.09
CA ALA A 71 -7.59 -4.48 -4.12
C ALA A 71 -6.65 -5.47 -3.40
N MET A 72 -7.11 -6.08 -2.29
CA MET A 72 -6.33 -7.12 -1.59
C MET A 72 -6.18 -8.39 -2.44
N GLU A 73 -7.23 -8.78 -3.15
CA GLU A 73 -7.19 -9.96 -4.02
C GLU A 73 -6.31 -9.73 -5.25
N GLU A 74 -6.40 -8.56 -5.87
CA GLU A 74 -5.52 -8.16 -6.99
C GLU A 74 -4.04 -8.20 -6.58
N GLU A 75 -3.71 -7.64 -5.42
CA GLU A 75 -2.34 -7.68 -4.90
C GLU A 75 -1.88 -9.10 -4.60
N ARG A 76 -2.74 -9.95 -4.04
CA ARG A 76 -2.42 -11.37 -3.78
C ARG A 76 -2.03 -12.07 -5.07
N ILE A 77 -2.85 -11.92 -6.12
CA ILE A 77 -2.58 -12.51 -7.44
C ILE A 77 -1.30 -11.93 -8.05
N ARG A 78 -1.05 -10.62 -7.91
CA ARG A 78 0.18 -9.98 -8.39
C ARG A 78 1.42 -10.57 -7.71
N ARG A 79 1.41 -10.70 -6.39
CA ARG A 79 2.53 -11.29 -5.62
C ARG A 79 2.81 -12.73 -6.01
N GLU A 80 1.78 -13.55 -6.16
CA GLU A 80 1.95 -14.95 -6.59
C GLU A 80 2.63 -15.04 -7.97
N ARG A 81 2.28 -14.14 -8.89
CA ARG A 81 2.95 -14.06 -10.20
C ARG A 81 4.41 -13.64 -10.08
N GLU A 82 4.69 -12.60 -9.29
CA GLU A 82 6.06 -12.12 -9.04
C GLU A 82 6.92 -13.21 -8.39
N GLU A 83 6.41 -13.94 -7.41
CA GLU A 83 7.09 -15.05 -6.75
C GLU A 83 7.41 -16.18 -7.74
N MET A 84 6.43 -16.60 -8.56
CA MET A 84 6.66 -17.62 -9.60
C MET A 84 7.70 -17.19 -10.63
N GLU A 85 7.73 -15.91 -11.01
CA GLU A 85 8.72 -15.34 -11.92
C GLU A 85 10.12 -15.33 -11.32
N VAL A 86 10.24 -14.91 -10.06
CA VAL A 86 11.51 -14.93 -9.31
C VAL A 86 12.05 -16.36 -9.21
N GLU A 87 11.24 -17.31 -8.76
CA GLU A 87 11.66 -18.72 -8.69
C GLU A 87 12.08 -19.28 -10.05
N ARG A 88 11.34 -18.92 -11.11
CA ARG A 88 11.68 -19.34 -12.48
C ARG A 88 13.04 -18.79 -12.90
N MET A 89 13.31 -17.51 -12.63
CA MET A 89 14.59 -16.87 -12.96
C MET A 89 15.75 -17.45 -12.13
N GLU A 90 15.53 -17.76 -10.86
CA GLU A 90 16.53 -18.41 -9.99
C GLU A 90 16.84 -19.85 -10.47
N ARG A 91 15.83 -20.62 -10.88
CA ARG A 91 16.06 -21.96 -11.47
C ARG A 91 16.86 -21.90 -12.77
N LEU A 92 16.62 -20.90 -13.60
CA LEU A 92 17.37 -20.68 -14.85
C LEU A 92 18.82 -20.26 -14.57
N SER A 93 19.07 -19.44 -13.55
CA SER A 93 20.43 -19.01 -13.19
C SER A 93 21.28 -20.11 -12.55
N LEU A 94 20.65 -21.12 -11.96
CA LEU A 94 21.31 -22.30 -11.37
C LEU A 94 21.55 -23.44 -12.36
N SER A 95 21.01 -23.37 -13.58
CA SER A 95 21.24 -24.38 -14.62
C SER A 95 22.53 -24.03 -15.38
N PRO A 96 23.60 -24.85 -15.31
CA PRO A 96 24.82 -24.58 -16.06
C PRO A 96 24.57 -24.67 -17.58
N PRO A 97 25.37 -23.97 -18.40
CA PRO A 97 25.22 -23.96 -19.87
C PRO A 97 25.41 -25.34 -20.51
#